data_AF-A0A924AXW2-F1
#
_entry.id   AF-A0A924AXW2-F1
#
_cell.length_a   1.000
_cell.length_b   1.000
_cell.length_c   1.000
_cell.angle_alpha   90.00
_cell.angle_beta   90.00
_cell.angle_gamma   90.00
#
_symmetry.space_group_name_H-M   'P 1'
#
loop_
_entity.id
_entity.type
_entity.pdbx_description
1 polymer ?
#
loop_
_entity_poly.entity_id
_entity_poly.type
_entity_poly.pdbx_seq_one_letter_code
_entity_poly.pdbx_strand_id
1 'polypeptide(L)'
;MAEARSRDHGASLARRQGFTLLELLVVIVIIGLLAAYVGPKYFSQLGKSEVTIAKAQIGAFEKALDTYRLDVGRYPTTEEGMAALLVAPASGAAKWNGPYLKKAVPSDPWGHPFQYRAPGAKGEFEIVSLGRDGQPGGSGEACWPNRARVFRRSTSASSRRPRAPATCRARWRATSITSSASTRCAQKSSAP
;
A
#
# COMPACT_ATOMS: atom_id res chain seq x y z
N MET A 1 -14.77 65.34 -72.33
CA MET A 1 -13.50 64.69 -72.73
C MET A 1 -12.57 64.75 -71.53
N ALA A 2 -12.41 63.62 -70.83
CA ALA A 2 -11.16 62.83 -70.76
C ALA A 2 -10.24 63.38 -69.63
N GLU A 3 -9.87 62.64 -68.59
CA GLU A 3 -9.11 61.39 -68.61
C GLU A 3 -9.29 60.63 -67.28
N ALA A 4 -9.51 59.32 -67.36
CA ALA A 4 -9.50 58.40 -66.22
C ALA A 4 -8.06 58.14 -65.76
N ARG A 5 -7.73 58.46 -64.50
CA ARG A 5 -6.41 58.17 -63.93
C ARG A 5 -6.39 56.73 -63.36
N SER A 6 -5.96 55.79 -64.20
CA SER A 6 -5.65 54.41 -63.85
C SER A 6 -4.69 54.39 -62.66
N ARG A 7 -5.11 53.78 -61.55
CA ARG A 7 -4.23 53.43 -60.43
C ARG A 7 -3.60 52.08 -60.76
N ASP A 8 -2.38 52.12 -61.30
CA ASP A 8 -1.54 50.94 -61.48
C ASP A 8 -1.27 50.32 -60.10
N HIS A 9 -1.93 49.19 -59.83
CA HIS A 9 -1.61 48.33 -58.71
C HIS A 9 -0.32 47.61 -59.10
N GLY A 10 0.81 48.05 -58.52
CA GLY A 10 2.08 47.34 -58.61
C GLY A 10 1.90 45.92 -58.06
N ALA A 11 1.69 44.96 -58.96
CA ALA A 11 1.67 43.56 -58.63
C ALA A 11 3.08 43.16 -58.18
N SER A 12 3.30 43.15 -56.87
CA SER A 12 4.46 42.51 -56.27
C SER A 12 4.42 41.04 -56.64
N LEU A 13 5.25 40.63 -57.61
CA LEU A 13 5.48 39.24 -57.95
C LEU A 13 6.01 38.53 -56.69
N ALA A 14 5.10 37.91 -55.94
CA ALA A 14 5.46 37.01 -54.86
C ALA A 14 6.26 35.87 -55.49
N ARG A 15 7.60 35.96 -55.41
CA ARG A 15 8.52 34.88 -55.74
C ARG A 15 8.09 33.68 -54.91
N ARG A 16 7.44 32.71 -55.55
CA ARG A 16 7.22 31.39 -54.96
C ARG A 16 8.59 30.76 -54.82
N GLN A 17 9.19 30.88 -53.64
CA GLN A 17 10.37 30.11 -53.27
C GLN A 17 9.89 28.67 -53.11
N GLY A 18 10.27 27.81 -54.06
CA GLY A 18 10.02 26.38 -53.96
C GLY A 18 10.95 25.77 -52.92
N PHE A 19 10.40 24.96 -52.03
CA PHE A 19 11.18 24.15 -51.08
C PHE A 19 12.19 23.30 -51.84
N THR A 20 13.45 23.36 -51.45
CA THR A 20 14.48 22.46 -51.98
C THR A 20 14.43 21.13 -51.23
N LEU A 21 14.70 20.01 -51.91
CA LEU A 21 14.77 18.69 -51.26
C LEU A 21 15.82 18.65 -50.13
N LEU A 22 16.90 19.43 -50.29
CA LEU A 22 17.99 19.53 -49.32
C LEU A 22 17.54 20.19 -48.01
N GLU A 23 16.66 21.17 -48.07
CA GLU A 23 16.10 21.85 -46.89
C GLU A 23 15.24 20.89 -46.06
N LEU A 24 14.43 20.05 -46.70
CA LEU A 24 13.68 19.02 -45.99
C LEU A 24 14.61 17.95 -45.39
N LEU A 25 15.67 17.57 -46.11
CA LEU A 25 16.65 16.57 -45.67
C LEU A 25 17.37 17.01 -44.39
N VAL A 26 17.87 18.25 -44.34
CA VAL A 26 18.57 18.74 -43.14
C VAL A 26 17.62 18.84 -41.94
N VAL A 27 16.36 19.20 -42.16
CA VAL A 27 15.35 19.29 -41.09
C VAL A 27 15.05 17.93 -40.46
N ILE A 28 14.81 16.90 -41.28
CA ILE A 28 14.53 15.55 -40.74
C ILE A 28 15.74 14.96 -39.99
N VAL A 29 16.97 15.29 -40.44
CA VAL A 29 18.20 14.87 -39.75
C VAL A 29 18.30 15.52 -38.37
N ILE A 30 18.06 16.84 -38.28
CA ILE A 30 18.10 17.56 -37.00
C ILE A 30 17.00 17.07 -36.06
N ILE A 31 15.76 16.89 -36.55
CA ILE A 31 14.64 16.37 -35.75
C ILE A 31 14.95 14.96 -35.26
N GLY A 32 15.49 14.08 -36.11
CA GLY A 32 15.88 12.73 -35.74
C GLY A 32 16.94 12.71 -34.63
N LEU A 33 17.97 13.55 -34.74
CA LEU A 33 19.03 13.66 -33.74
C LEU A 33 18.49 14.18 -32.39
N LEU A 34 17.66 15.21 -32.41
CA LEU A 34 17.04 15.75 -31.19
C LEU A 34 16.07 14.74 -30.55
N ALA A 35 15.23 14.08 -31.35
CA ALA A 35 14.28 13.09 -30.86
C ALA A 35 14.99 11.89 -30.22
N ALA A 36 16.08 11.41 -30.82
CA ALA A 36 16.89 10.32 -30.26
C ALA A 36 17.53 10.70 -28.91
N TYR A 37 17.94 11.96 -28.74
CA TYR A 37 18.54 12.43 -27.50
C TYR A 37 17.49 12.63 -26.39
N VAL A 38 16.35 13.25 -26.71
CA VAL A 38 15.33 13.64 -25.73
C VAL A 38 14.39 12.48 -25.37
N GLY A 39 14.12 11.56 -26.31
CA GLY A 39 13.17 10.46 -26.15
C GLY A 39 13.39 9.64 -24.86
N PRO A 40 14.57 9.05 -24.62
CA PRO A 40 14.81 8.22 -23.44
C PRO A 40 14.69 8.97 -22.10
N LYS A 41 15.09 10.24 -22.07
CA LYS A 41 14.98 11.10 -20.88
C LYS A 41 13.52 11.34 -20.51
N TYR A 42 12.66 11.59 -21.48
CA TYR A 42 11.23 11.81 -21.25
C TYR A 42 10.54 10.59 -20.63
N PHE A 43 10.74 9.40 -21.21
CA PHE A 43 10.18 8.16 -20.68
C PHE A 43 10.70 7.80 -19.27
N SER A 44 11.97 8.09 -18.99
CA SER A 44 12.58 7.83 -17.68
C SER A 44 12.01 8.73 -16.58
N GLN A 45 11.67 9.99 -16.90
CA GLN A 45 11.06 10.92 -15.95
C GLN A 45 9.62 10.50 -15.63
N LEU A 46 8.84 10.15 -16.67
CA LEU A 46 7.48 9.66 -16.48
C LEU A 46 7.44 8.39 -15.62
N GLY A 47 8.33 7.42 -15.87
CA GLY A 47 8.36 6.19 -15.07
C GLY A 47 8.65 6.42 -13.58
N LYS A 48 9.53 7.35 -13.22
CA LYS A 48 9.83 7.66 -11.82
C LYS A 48 8.65 8.32 -11.10
N SER A 49 7.93 9.20 -11.79
CA SER A 49 6.73 9.85 -11.26
C SER A 49 5.62 8.83 -11.00
N GLU A 50 5.37 7.92 -11.94
CA GLU A 50 4.37 6.85 -11.79
C GLU A 50 4.69 5.96 -10.59
N VAL A 51 5.94 5.48 -10.46
CA VAL A 51 6.36 4.67 -9.31
C VAL A 51 6.17 5.40 -7.98
N THR A 52 6.42 6.71 -7.94
CA THR A 52 6.26 7.51 -6.71
C THR A 52 4.78 7.67 -6.34
N ILE A 53 3.90 7.87 -7.32
CA ILE A 53 2.45 7.97 -7.11
C ILE A 53 1.91 6.63 -6.59
N ALA A 54 2.29 5.51 -7.22
CA ALA A 54 1.88 4.18 -6.77
C ALA A 54 2.31 3.91 -5.33
N LYS A 55 3.54 4.28 -4.95
CA LYS A 55 4.03 4.16 -3.57
C LYS A 55 3.23 5.01 -2.58
N ALA A 56 2.89 6.24 -2.95
CA ALA A 56 2.07 7.12 -2.11
C ALA A 56 0.65 6.55 -1.91
N GLN A 57 0.06 5.96 -2.95
CA GLN A 57 -1.24 5.29 -2.88
C GLN A 57 -1.18 4.05 -1.98
N ILE A 58 -0.19 3.17 -2.15
CA ILE A 58 0.01 2.00 -1.27
C ILE A 58 0.15 2.42 0.19
N GLY A 59 0.97 3.43 0.48
CA GLY A 59 1.12 3.93 1.85
C GLY A 59 -0.16 4.57 2.43
N ALA A 60 -1.07 5.08 1.59
CA ALA A 60 -2.39 5.53 2.04
C ALA A 60 -3.31 4.34 2.37
N PHE A 61 -3.26 3.27 1.57
CA PHE A 61 -4.02 2.05 1.82
C PHE A 61 -3.54 1.31 3.07
N GLU A 62 -2.22 1.23 3.29
CA GLU A 62 -1.65 0.65 4.51
C GLU A 62 -2.18 1.34 5.76
N LYS A 63 -2.19 2.67 5.78
CA LYS A 63 -2.76 3.44 6.91
C LYS A 63 -4.25 3.17 7.11
N ALA A 64 -5.01 3.03 6.02
CA ALA A 64 -6.43 2.71 6.09
C ALA A 64 -6.66 1.29 6.68
N LEU A 65 -5.86 0.31 6.25
CA LEU A 65 -5.89 -1.05 6.77
C LEU A 65 -5.46 -1.13 8.24
N ASP A 66 -4.43 -0.38 8.63
CA ASP A 66 -4.00 -0.28 10.02
C ASP A 66 -5.13 0.27 10.90
N THR A 67 -5.83 1.31 10.42
CA THR A 67 -6.99 1.88 11.13
C THR A 67 -8.13 0.87 11.23
N TYR A 68 -8.46 0.19 10.13
CA TYR A 68 -9.45 -0.90 10.12
C TYR A 68 -9.11 -1.98 11.15
N ARG A 69 -7.83 -2.37 11.25
CA ARG A 69 -7.37 -3.35 12.25
C ARG A 69 -7.53 -2.84 13.67
N LEU A 70 -7.31 -1.55 13.93
CA LEU A 70 -7.49 -0.98 15.28
C LEU A 70 -8.96 -1.07 15.73
N ASP A 71 -9.90 -0.86 14.83
CA ASP A 71 -11.34 -0.89 15.13
C ASP A 71 -11.91 -2.32 15.16
N VAL A 72 -11.68 -3.10 14.10
CA VAL A 72 -12.26 -4.45 13.94
C VAL A 72 -11.43 -5.53 14.64
N GLY A 73 -10.13 -5.29 14.83
CA GLY A 73 -9.18 -6.22 15.47
C GLY A 73 -8.50 -7.20 14.50
N ARG A 74 -8.79 -7.13 13.20
CA ARG A 74 -8.20 -7.97 12.14
C ARG A 74 -8.09 -7.20 10.84
N TYR A 75 -7.29 -7.69 9.91
CA TYR A 75 -7.33 -7.22 8.52
C TYR A 75 -8.50 -7.85 7.76
N PRO A 76 -9.01 -7.19 6.69
CA PRO A 76 -9.99 -7.79 5.80
C PRO A 76 -9.43 -9.04 5.12
N THR A 77 -10.29 -10.01 4.77
CA THR A 77 -9.85 -11.20 4.05
C THR A 77 -9.63 -10.91 2.57
N THR A 78 -9.06 -11.86 1.82
CA THR A 78 -8.83 -11.66 0.37
C THR A 78 -10.16 -11.54 -0.40
N GLU A 79 -11.22 -12.20 0.07
CA GLU A 79 -12.56 -12.15 -0.51
C GLU A 79 -13.28 -10.82 -0.22
N GLU A 80 -13.09 -10.27 0.98
CA GLU A 80 -13.58 -8.94 1.35
C GLU A 80 -12.79 -7.84 0.62
N GLY A 81 -11.49 -8.06 0.46
CA GLY A 81 -10.58 -7.19 -0.27
C GLY A 81 -10.50 -5.77 0.30
N MET A 82 -10.12 -4.82 -0.57
CA MET A 82 -10.06 -3.41 -0.22
C MET A 82 -11.46 -2.75 -0.19
N ALA A 83 -12.51 -3.46 -0.62
CA ALA A 83 -13.89 -2.97 -0.56
C ALA A 83 -14.37 -2.79 0.89
N ALA A 84 -13.87 -3.61 1.82
CA ALA A 84 -14.13 -3.50 3.25
C ALA A 84 -13.68 -2.16 3.88
N LEU A 85 -12.79 -1.44 3.20
CA LEU A 85 -12.35 -0.10 3.63
C LEU A 85 -13.38 0.99 3.32
N LEU A 86 -14.31 0.74 2.39
CA LEU A 86 -15.34 1.69 1.96
C LEU A 86 -16.71 1.33 2.54
N VAL A 87 -17.04 0.04 2.49
CA VAL A 87 -18.33 -0.50 2.92
C VAL A 87 -18.11 -1.50 4.03
N ALA A 88 -18.93 -1.43 5.07
CA ALA A 88 -18.86 -2.37 6.18
C ALA A 88 -19.02 -3.81 5.69
N PRO A 89 -18.05 -4.71 5.93
CA PRO A 89 -18.20 -6.12 5.58
C PRO A 89 -19.18 -6.79 6.55
N ALA A 90 -19.87 -7.83 6.08
CA ALA A 90 -20.78 -8.62 6.91
C ALA A 90 -20.06 -9.21 8.13
N SER A 91 -18.79 -9.60 7.97
CA SER A 91 -17.98 -10.13 9.06
C SER A 91 -17.25 -9.00 9.80
N GLY A 92 -17.90 -8.42 10.80
CA GLY A 92 -17.30 -7.35 11.63
C GLY A 92 -17.97 -5.97 11.52
N ALA A 93 -19.12 -5.88 10.85
CA ALA A 93 -19.95 -4.68 10.76
C ALA A 93 -20.18 -3.99 12.13
N ALA A 94 -20.30 -4.76 13.21
CA ALA A 94 -20.55 -4.22 14.55
C ALA A 94 -19.41 -3.36 15.12
N LYS A 95 -18.17 -3.55 14.65
CA LYS A 95 -16.99 -2.79 15.10
C LYS A 95 -16.46 -1.82 14.04
N TRP A 96 -17.16 -1.72 12.91
CA TRP A 96 -16.74 -0.88 11.80
C TRP A 96 -17.15 0.58 12.07
N ASN A 97 -16.17 1.48 12.15
CA ASN A 97 -16.38 2.87 12.59
C ASN A 97 -16.47 3.89 11.45
N GLY A 98 -16.43 3.46 10.19
CA GLY A 98 -16.63 4.33 9.04
C GLY A 98 -15.75 3.99 7.84
N PRO A 99 -15.90 4.74 6.73
CA PRO A 99 -15.04 4.57 5.56
C PRO A 99 -13.61 5.00 5.89
N TYR A 100 -12.68 4.05 5.80
CA TYR A 100 -11.26 4.29 6.03
C TYR A 100 -10.57 4.91 4.80
N LEU A 101 -11.29 5.01 3.67
CA LEU A 101 -10.84 5.66 2.44
C LEU A 101 -11.76 6.83 2.07
N LYS A 102 -11.14 7.96 1.69
CA LYS A 102 -11.85 9.18 1.27
C LYS A 102 -12.51 9.04 -0.11
N LYS A 103 -12.02 8.13 -0.94
CA LYS A 103 -12.46 7.89 -2.32
C LYS A 103 -12.42 6.39 -2.58
N ALA A 104 -13.20 5.94 -3.56
CA ALA A 104 -13.11 4.57 -4.06
C ALA A 104 -11.66 4.23 -4.41
N VAL A 105 -11.27 2.97 -4.24
CA VAL A 105 -9.90 2.48 -4.50
C VAL A 105 -9.52 2.83 -5.95
N PRO A 106 -8.62 3.81 -6.17
CA PRO A 106 -8.19 4.15 -7.52
C PRO A 106 -7.30 3.04 -8.09
N SER A 107 -7.27 2.94 -9.41
CA SER A 107 -6.24 2.16 -10.11
C SER A 107 -4.86 2.77 -9.89
N ASP A 108 -3.83 1.97 -10.14
CA ASP A 108 -2.46 2.44 -10.18
C ASP A 108 -2.22 3.37 -11.40
N PRO A 109 -1.07 4.06 -11.47
CA PRO A 109 -0.77 5.00 -12.55
C PRO A 109 -0.72 4.38 -13.95
N TRP A 110 -0.55 3.06 -14.04
CA TRP A 110 -0.56 2.30 -15.30
C TRP A 110 -1.95 1.80 -15.68
N GLY A 111 -2.97 2.08 -14.86
CA GLY A 111 -4.37 1.73 -15.09
C GLY A 111 -4.77 0.35 -14.57
N HIS A 112 -3.90 -0.34 -13.83
CA HIS A 112 -4.18 -1.65 -13.27
C HIS A 112 -4.76 -1.55 -11.85
N PRO A 113 -5.67 -2.48 -11.46
CA PRO A 113 -6.18 -2.52 -10.10
C PRO A 113 -5.11 -3.03 -9.13
N PHE A 114 -5.09 -2.48 -7.92
CA PHE A 114 -4.25 -3.01 -6.83
C PHE A 114 -4.73 -4.40 -6.41
N GLN A 115 -3.79 -5.33 -6.27
CA GLN A 115 -4.05 -6.66 -5.78
C GLN A 115 -3.82 -6.71 -4.27
N TYR A 116 -4.86 -7.08 -3.54
CA TYR A 116 -4.80 -7.31 -2.11
C TYR A 116 -4.79 -8.80 -1.81
N ARG A 117 -3.92 -9.23 -0.89
CA ARG A 117 -3.90 -10.61 -0.40
C ARG A 117 -3.68 -10.62 1.11
N ALA A 118 -4.50 -11.39 1.83
CA ALA A 118 -4.33 -11.69 3.24
C ALA A 118 -4.60 -13.18 3.48
N PRO A 119 -3.63 -13.96 4.00
CA PRO A 119 -2.27 -13.56 4.42
C PRO A 119 -1.34 -13.24 3.24
N GLY A 120 -0.42 -12.29 3.43
CA GLY A 120 0.59 -11.90 2.43
C GLY A 120 1.80 -12.83 2.41
N ALA A 121 2.61 -12.82 1.35
CA ALA A 121 3.78 -13.70 1.23
C ALA A 121 4.84 -13.47 2.33
N LYS A 122 4.94 -12.24 2.85
CA LYS A 122 5.94 -11.83 3.87
C LYS A 122 5.32 -11.12 5.08
N GLY A 123 4.01 -11.20 5.27
CA GLY A 123 3.32 -10.46 6.32
C GLY A 123 1.85 -10.82 6.49
N GLU A 124 1.16 -10.09 7.36
CA GLU A 124 -0.27 -10.32 7.62
C GLU A 124 -1.15 -9.95 6.42
N PHE A 125 -0.69 -9.02 5.57
CA PHE A 125 -1.30 -8.68 4.29
C PHE A 125 -0.23 -8.21 3.30
N GLU A 126 -0.60 -8.18 2.02
CA GLU A 126 0.24 -7.69 0.92
C GLU A 126 -0.64 -6.90 -0.06
N ILE A 127 -0.13 -5.74 -0.52
CA ILE A 127 -0.71 -4.94 -1.58
C ILE A 127 0.31 -4.87 -2.71
N VAL A 128 -0.08 -5.28 -3.91
CA VAL A 128 0.79 -5.31 -5.10
C VAL A 128 0.16 -4.48 -6.20
N SER A 129 0.96 -3.62 -6.83
CA SER A 129 0.65 -3.03 -8.13
C SER A 129 1.33 -3.87 -9.22
N LEU A 130 0.65 -4.04 -10.34
CA LEU A 130 1.16 -4.79 -11.49
C LEU A 130 2.27 -4.05 -12.24
N GLY A 131 2.52 -2.78 -11.92
CA GLY A 131 3.54 -1.98 -12.59
C GLY A 131 3.24 -1.73 -14.07
N ARG A 132 4.27 -1.27 -14.79
CA ARG A 132 4.18 -1.03 -16.24
C ARG A 132 4.10 -2.32 -17.05
N ASP A 133 4.68 -3.39 -16.54
CA ASP A 133 4.75 -4.70 -17.17
C ASP A 133 3.46 -5.52 -17.02
N GLY A 134 2.54 -5.09 -16.15
CA GLY A 134 1.23 -5.72 -16.01
C GLY A 134 1.30 -7.11 -15.38
N GLN A 135 2.46 -7.52 -14.85
CA GLN A 135 2.69 -8.88 -14.35
C GLN A 135 2.86 -8.92 -12.83
N PRO A 136 2.17 -9.86 -12.14
CA PRO A 136 2.37 -10.04 -10.71
C PRO A 136 3.77 -10.61 -10.46
N GLY A 137 4.64 -9.82 -9.82
CA GLY A 137 6.02 -10.21 -9.53
C GLY A 137 7.06 -9.77 -10.55
N GLY A 138 6.78 -8.69 -11.30
CA GLY A 138 7.72 -8.06 -12.23
C GLY A 138 9.15 -7.87 -11.68
N SER A 139 10.15 -8.04 -12.54
CA SER A 139 11.56 -7.86 -12.20
C SER A 139 11.93 -6.37 -12.18
N GLY A 140 12.45 -5.88 -11.05
CA GLY A 140 12.96 -4.51 -10.88
C GLY A 140 12.21 -3.67 -9.82
N GLU A 141 12.23 -2.35 -9.98
CA GLU A 141 11.66 -1.35 -9.04
C GLU A 141 10.15 -1.49 -8.77
N ALA A 142 9.46 -2.35 -9.53
CA ALA A 142 8.04 -2.71 -9.40
C ALA A 142 7.77 -3.78 -8.31
N CYS A 143 8.76 -4.62 -7.98
CA CYS A 143 8.69 -5.46 -6.79
C CYS A 143 9.14 -4.63 -5.59
N TRP A 144 8.26 -3.74 -5.10
CA TRP A 144 8.53 -3.03 -3.86
C TRP A 144 8.51 -4.03 -2.70
N PRO A 145 9.65 -4.31 -2.04
CA PRO A 145 9.67 -5.22 -0.91
C PRO A 145 9.05 -4.47 0.26
N ASN A 146 7.82 -4.85 0.62
CA ASN A 146 7.12 -4.18 1.69
C ASN A 146 7.91 -4.34 2.99
N ARG A 147 8.33 -3.21 3.56
CA ARG A 147 9.10 -3.16 4.79
C ARG A 147 8.10 -3.39 5.92
N ALA A 148 7.81 -4.66 6.20
CA ALA A 148 7.06 -5.06 7.37
C ALA A 148 7.79 -4.54 8.62
N ARG A 149 7.43 -3.33 9.07
CA ARG A 149 7.65 -2.94 10.45
C ARG A 149 6.65 -3.77 11.24
N VAL A 150 7.04 -5.01 11.51
CA VAL A 150 6.48 -5.77 12.62
C VAL A 150 6.84 -4.95 13.86
N PHE A 151 5.99 -3.99 14.22
CA PHE A 151 6.01 -3.43 15.54
C PHE A 151 5.48 -4.54 16.44
N ARG A 152 6.39 -5.46 16.79
CA ARG A 152 6.20 -6.45 17.84
C ARG A 152 6.12 -5.65 19.14
N ARG A 153 4.97 -5.03 19.38
CA ARG A 153 4.63 -4.40 20.66
C ARG A 153 4.75 -5.54 21.66
N SER A 154 5.80 -5.50 22.47
CA SER A 154 6.01 -6.44 23.56
C SER A 154 4.88 -6.27 24.57
N THR A 155 3.73 -6.87 24.32
CA THR A 155 2.73 -7.08 25.37
C THR A 155 3.15 -8.31 26.15
N SER A 156 4.23 -8.18 26.92
CA SER A 156 4.49 -9.06 28.05
C SER A 156 3.91 -8.40 29.31
N ALA A 157 2.59 -8.32 29.35
CA ALA A 157 1.84 -8.02 30.56
C ALA A 157 0.91 -9.20 30.83
N SER A 158 1.46 -10.28 31.39
CA SER A 158 0.77 -11.20 32.31
C SER A 158 1.70 -12.37 32.69
N SER A 159 2.48 -12.20 33.74
CA SER A 159 2.48 -13.20 34.81
C SER A 159 2.96 -12.53 36.09
N ARG A 160 2.02 -12.34 37.02
CA ARG A 160 2.34 -12.04 38.41
C ARG A 160 3.11 -13.25 38.95
N ARG A 161 4.34 -13.03 39.42
CA ARG A 161 4.97 -13.85 40.45
C ARG A 161 5.64 -12.89 41.45
N PRO A 162 5.26 -12.87 42.73
CA PRO A 162 6.10 -12.26 43.73
C PRO A 162 7.19 -13.28 44.12
N ARG A 163 8.46 -12.87 44.11
CA ARG A 163 9.49 -13.51 44.92
C ARG A 163 10.25 -12.44 45.69
N ALA A 164 10.12 -12.56 47.01
CA ALA A 164 10.72 -11.76 48.05
C ALA A 164 12.27 -11.79 47.99
N PRO A 165 12.94 -10.81 48.62
CA PRO A 165 14.40 -10.79 48.70
C PRO A 165 14.95 -11.85 49.67
N ALA A 166 16.16 -12.32 49.35
CA ALA A 166 16.96 -13.22 50.15
C ALA A 166 17.48 -12.52 51.41
N THR A 167 17.46 -13.26 52.54
CA THR A 167 18.44 -13.31 53.65
C THR A 167 17.71 -13.40 54.99
N CYS A 168 17.67 -14.59 55.61
CA CYS A 168 18.22 -14.82 56.94
C CYS A 168 18.02 -16.28 57.37
N ARG A 169 19.12 -16.88 57.83
CA ARG A 169 19.18 -18.14 58.56
C ARG A 169 18.29 -18.12 59.80
N ALA A 170 17.49 -19.18 59.99
CA ALA A 170 17.19 -19.78 61.29
C ALA A 170 16.53 -21.13 61.03
N ARG A 171 17.26 -22.25 61.08
CA ARG A 171 17.35 -23.11 62.27
C ARG A 171 15.99 -23.27 62.94
N TRP A 172 15.25 -24.31 62.58
CA TRP A 172 14.22 -24.88 63.44
C TRP A 172 14.39 -26.39 63.52
N ARG A 173 14.49 -26.82 64.78
CA ARG A 173 14.70 -28.18 65.25
C ARG A 173 13.46 -29.03 65.02
N ALA A 174 13.73 -30.33 64.97
CA ALA A 174 12.81 -31.43 65.19
C ALA A 174 11.70 -31.16 66.22
N THR A 175 10.49 -31.67 65.97
CA THR A 175 9.86 -32.64 66.87
C THR A 175 8.75 -33.39 66.15
N SER A 176 8.84 -34.72 66.21
CA SER A 176 7.78 -35.69 66.03
C SER A 176 6.56 -35.37 66.90
N ILE A 177 5.34 -35.67 66.44
CA ILE A 177 4.27 -36.28 67.26
C ILE A 177 3.24 -36.92 66.32
N THR A 178 3.06 -38.21 66.57
CA THR A 178 1.98 -39.11 66.19
C THR A 178 0.62 -38.64 66.73
N SER A 179 -0.47 -38.79 65.99
CA SER A 179 -1.69 -39.40 66.53
C SER A 179 -2.78 -39.61 65.48
N SER A 180 -3.32 -40.82 65.53
CA SER A 180 -4.52 -41.38 64.91
C SER A 180 -5.84 -40.82 65.44
N ALA A 181 -6.86 -40.69 64.58
CA ALA A 181 -8.31 -40.93 64.84
C ALA A 181 -9.09 -40.58 63.56
N SER A 182 -9.69 -41.54 62.85
CA SER A 182 -11.09 -41.96 63.03
C SER A 182 -12.08 -40.80 63.09
N THR A 183 -12.90 -40.61 62.06
CA THR A 183 -14.37 -40.74 62.14
C THR A 183 -15.02 -40.49 60.77
N ARG A 184 -15.92 -41.41 60.47
CA ARG A 184 -16.80 -41.60 59.32
C ARG A 184 -17.99 -40.64 59.41
N CYS A 185 -18.43 -40.04 58.29
CA CYS A 185 -19.81 -39.55 58.02
C CYS A 185 -19.86 -39.16 56.53
N ALA A 186 -20.42 -39.95 55.62
CA ALA A 186 -21.85 -40.21 55.38
C ALA A 186 -22.61 -39.02 54.75
N GLN A 187 -23.29 -39.35 53.64
CA GLN A 187 -24.57 -38.78 53.16
C GLN A 187 -24.52 -37.43 52.41
N LYS A 188 -25.34 -37.16 51.36
CA LYS A 188 -26.38 -37.92 50.64
C LYS A 188 -26.94 -37.06 49.49
N SER A 189 -27.30 -37.72 48.38
CA SER A 189 -28.42 -37.51 47.40
C SER A 189 -28.87 -36.08 47.08
N SER A 190 -28.77 -35.56 45.85
CA SER A 190 -29.61 -35.79 44.64
C SER A 190 -31.07 -35.29 44.72
N ALA A 191 -31.50 -34.66 43.62
CA ALA A 191 -32.85 -34.27 43.16
C ALA A 191 -33.22 -32.78 43.33
N PRO A 192 -34.20 -32.26 42.56
CA PRO A 192 -34.96 -32.87 41.45
C PRO A 192 -34.51 -32.47 40.05
#